data_AF-A0A2N0AH81-F1
#
_entry.id   AF-A0A2N0AH81-F1
#
_cell.length_a   1.000
_cell.length_b   1.000
_cell.length_c   1.000
_cell.angle_alpha   90.00
_cell.angle_beta   90.00
_cell.angle_gamma   90.00
#
_symmetry.space_group_name_H-M   'P 1'
#
loop_
_entity.id
_entity.type
_entity.pdbx_description
1 polymer ?
#
loop_
_entity_poly.entity_id
_entity_poly.type
_entity_poly.pdbx_seq_one_letter_code
_entity_poly.pdbx_strand_id
1 'polypeptide(L)'
;MKSKCILLILLSLAFLPIFATESETIDTFRGINFSTTEAQKVKAMSIFIPQVAKRSESTHLKDKFPITFFKADCTQEKECFSLLIAVSIIPESIKSFDTLVEESRAADFGNPPYEVNKWVELLSFKTEKTKILMGPGEILGTKINAFYYIKETNETYRVSMNLIYHPKFPEEEWKDILMHSFLILNSIHIETKIKMKEAD
;
A
#
# COMPACT_ATOMS: atom_id res chain seq x y z
N MET A 1 -15.48 0.57 -76.33
CA MET A 1 -15.72 0.93 -74.91
C MET A 1 -15.60 -0.33 -74.05
N LYS A 2 -14.46 -0.54 -73.38
CA LYS A 2 -14.37 -1.43 -72.21
C LYS A 2 -13.35 -0.82 -71.26
N SER A 3 -13.87 -0.03 -70.33
CA SER A 3 -13.13 0.46 -69.18
C SER A 3 -13.71 -0.25 -67.97
N LYS A 4 -12.86 -0.83 -67.12
CA LYS A 4 -12.71 -0.45 -65.71
C LYS A 4 -11.91 -1.51 -64.92
N CYS A 5 -10.76 -1.03 -64.46
CA CYS A 5 -10.17 -1.25 -63.14
C CYS A 5 -10.38 -2.61 -62.46
N ILE A 6 -9.39 -3.49 -62.59
CA ILE A 6 -9.10 -4.53 -61.60
C ILE A 6 -7.91 -4.01 -60.78
N LEU A 7 -8.20 -3.37 -59.64
CA LEU A 7 -7.27 -3.26 -58.52
C LEU A 7 -8.03 -2.67 -57.32
N LEU A 8 -7.87 -3.29 -56.14
CA LEU A 8 -8.34 -2.91 -54.78
C LEU A 8 -9.31 -3.90 -54.13
N ILE A 9 -8.89 -5.15 -53.92
CA ILE A 9 -9.33 -5.94 -52.75
C ILE A 9 -8.14 -6.77 -52.26
N LEU A 10 -7.09 -6.11 -51.77
CA LEU A 10 -5.98 -6.74 -51.04
C LEU A 10 -5.57 -5.86 -49.84
N LEU A 11 -6.56 -5.21 -49.24
CA LEU A 11 -6.38 -4.34 -48.07
C LEU A 11 -7.52 -4.53 -47.05
N SER A 12 -8.01 -5.76 -46.92
CA SER A 12 -8.56 -6.23 -45.65
C SER A 12 -7.41 -6.86 -44.86
N LEU A 13 -6.39 -6.04 -44.53
CA LEU A 13 -5.54 -6.36 -43.40
C LEU A 13 -6.50 -6.53 -42.23
N ALA A 14 -6.51 -7.73 -41.68
CA ALA A 14 -7.19 -8.06 -40.45
C ALA A 14 -6.59 -7.18 -39.35
N PHE A 15 -7.15 -5.98 -39.18
CA PHE A 15 -7.15 -5.29 -37.90
C PHE A 15 -8.07 -6.12 -37.00
N LEU A 16 -7.58 -7.27 -36.55
CA LEU A 16 -8.02 -7.80 -35.28
C LEU A 16 -7.61 -6.73 -34.26
N PRO A 17 -8.54 -6.01 -33.62
CA PRO A 17 -8.18 -5.33 -32.40
C PRO A 17 -7.68 -6.43 -31.48
N ILE A 18 -6.37 -6.43 -31.22
CA ILE A 18 -5.81 -7.10 -30.07
C ILE A 18 -6.45 -6.37 -28.89
N PHE A 19 -7.62 -6.82 -28.47
CA PHE A 19 -8.10 -6.52 -27.13
C PHE A 19 -7.04 -7.14 -26.23
N ALA A 20 -6.10 -6.32 -25.78
CA ALA A 20 -5.50 -6.53 -24.48
C ALA A 20 -6.70 -6.53 -23.53
N THR A 21 -7.19 -7.71 -23.19
CA THR A 21 -8.03 -7.90 -22.01
C THR A 21 -7.18 -7.36 -20.87
N GLU A 22 -7.45 -6.11 -20.46
CA GLU A 22 -7.12 -5.68 -19.11
C GLU A 22 -7.64 -6.79 -18.21
N SER A 23 -6.71 -7.43 -17.50
CA SER A 23 -7.06 -8.39 -16.46
C SER A 23 -8.06 -7.67 -15.57
N GLU A 24 -9.33 -8.11 -15.57
CA GLU A 24 -10.31 -7.63 -14.61
C GLU A 24 -9.69 -7.90 -13.23
N THR A 25 -9.17 -6.85 -12.59
CA THR A 25 -8.58 -6.97 -11.26
C THR A 25 -9.66 -7.49 -10.35
N ILE A 26 -9.40 -8.61 -9.66
CA ILE A 26 -10.37 -9.11 -8.70
C ILE A 26 -10.43 -8.07 -7.59
N ASP A 27 -11.58 -7.42 -7.46
CA ASP A 27 -11.73 -6.34 -6.49
C ASP A 27 -12.07 -6.86 -5.08
N THR A 28 -12.49 -8.13 -4.96
CA THR A 28 -12.87 -8.73 -3.68
C THR A 28 -12.07 -10.00 -3.38
N PHE A 29 -11.30 -9.99 -2.30
CA PHE A 29 -10.54 -11.16 -1.83
C PHE A 29 -11.13 -11.68 -0.53
N ARG A 30 -11.73 -12.89 -0.59
CA ARG A 30 -12.16 -13.69 0.59
C ARG A 30 -12.85 -12.84 1.68
N GLY A 31 -13.81 -12.01 1.26
CA GLY A 31 -14.61 -11.14 2.12
C GLY A 31 -14.17 -9.67 2.22
N ILE A 32 -13.05 -9.26 1.63
CA ILE A 32 -12.59 -7.85 1.61
C ILE A 32 -12.72 -7.27 0.21
N ASN A 33 -13.59 -6.28 0.05
CA ASN A 33 -13.73 -5.50 -1.19
C ASN A 33 -12.78 -4.29 -1.18
N PHE A 34 -11.86 -4.25 -2.14
CA PHE A 34 -10.88 -3.20 -2.37
C PHE A 34 -11.34 -2.14 -3.39
N SER A 35 -12.40 -2.37 -4.17
CA SER A 35 -12.96 -1.36 -5.10
C SER A 35 -13.53 -0.14 -4.39
N THR A 36 -14.02 -0.31 -3.15
CA THR A 36 -14.62 0.77 -2.38
C THR A 36 -13.71 1.20 -1.25
N THR A 37 -12.98 2.29 -1.48
CA THR A 37 -12.10 2.91 -0.47
C THR A 37 -12.70 4.19 0.08
N GLU A 38 -12.23 4.59 1.27
CA GLU A 38 -12.54 5.87 1.90
C GLU A 38 -11.27 6.61 2.33
N ALA A 39 -11.33 7.93 2.26
CA ALA A 39 -10.26 8.80 2.72
C ALA A 39 -10.21 8.86 4.25
N GLN A 40 -9.09 8.42 4.83
CA GLN A 40 -8.85 8.43 6.25
C GLN A 40 -7.73 9.41 6.60
N LYS A 41 -7.98 10.29 7.57
CA LYS A 41 -6.98 11.23 8.09
C LYS A 41 -6.38 10.71 9.41
N VAL A 42 -5.05 10.60 9.45
CA VAL A 42 -4.24 10.22 10.62
C VAL A 42 -3.24 11.34 10.89
N LYS A 43 -3.59 12.25 11.80
CA LYS A 43 -2.88 13.52 12.03
C LYS A 43 -2.77 14.34 10.73
N ALA A 44 -1.57 14.45 10.15
CA ALA A 44 -1.32 15.15 8.90
C ALA A 44 -1.31 14.22 7.66
N MET A 45 -1.36 12.90 7.87
CA MET A 45 -1.43 11.91 6.80
C MET A 45 -2.88 11.73 6.35
N SER A 46 -3.08 11.71 5.04
CA SER A 46 -4.27 11.20 4.37
C SER A 46 -3.91 9.87 3.68
N ILE A 47 -4.79 8.87 3.77
CA ILE A 47 -4.62 7.54 3.18
C ILE A 47 -5.98 6.98 2.75
N PHE A 48 -6.05 6.27 1.63
CA PHE A 48 -7.26 5.57 1.21
C PHE A 48 -7.25 4.13 1.73
N ILE A 49 -8.31 3.77 2.44
CA ILE A 49 -8.46 2.48 3.14
C ILE A 49 -9.75 1.81 2.64
N PRO A 50 -9.80 0.47 2.50
CA PRO A 50 -11.05 -0.23 2.19
C PRO A 50 -12.16 0.12 3.21
N GLN A 51 -13.37 0.46 2.74
CA GLN A 51 -14.49 0.89 3.59
C GLN A 51 -14.92 -0.16 4.63
N VAL A 52 -14.64 -1.43 4.37
CA VAL A 52 -14.91 -2.53 5.31
C VAL A 52 -13.99 -2.49 6.54
N ALA A 53 -12.86 -1.78 6.47
CA ALA A 53 -11.90 -1.72 7.56
C ALA A 53 -12.40 -0.86 8.72
N LYS A 54 -12.40 -1.43 9.91
CA LYS A 54 -12.78 -0.73 11.14
C LYS A 54 -11.59 0.04 11.70
N ARG A 55 -11.77 1.36 11.88
CA ARG A 55 -10.79 2.23 12.51
C ARG A 55 -10.81 2.09 14.03
N SER A 56 -9.64 2.07 14.66
CA SER A 56 -9.49 2.22 16.11
C SER A 56 -8.21 2.96 16.44
N GLU A 57 -8.21 3.69 17.55
CA GLU A 57 -7.07 4.48 18.02
C GLU A 57 -6.42 3.81 19.22
N SER A 58 -5.11 3.91 19.30
CA SER A 58 -4.32 3.37 20.40
C SER A 58 -3.05 4.18 20.61
N THR A 59 -2.25 3.76 21.58
CA THR A 59 -0.98 4.37 21.93
C THR A 59 -0.01 3.26 22.28
N HIS A 60 1.22 3.35 21.76
CA HIS A 60 2.27 2.39 22.06
C HIS A 60 2.48 2.30 23.58
N LEU A 61 2.44 1.08 24.12
CA LEU A 61 2.39 0.89 25.58
C LEU A 61 3.60 1.50 26.30
N LYS A 62 4.80 1.30 25.77
CA LYS A 62 6.06 1.71 26.39
C LYS A 62 6.42 3.16 26.04
N ASP A 63 6.51 3.45 24.75
CA ASP A 63 7.06 4.72 24.25
C ASP A 63 5.99 5.80 24.02
N LYS A 64 4.71 5.49 24.26
CA LYS A 64 3.58 6.43 24.28
C LYS A 64 3.32 7.24 22.98
N PHE A 65 3.81 6.77 21.83
CA PHE A 65 3.46 7.36 20.54
C PHE A 65 2.08 6.86 20.03
N PRO A 66 1.32 7.68 19.28
CA PRO A 66 -0.01 7.30 18.80
C PRO A 66 0.06 6.25 17.69
N ILE A 67 -0.95 5.36 17.66
CA ILE A 67 -1.14 4.34 16.64
C ILE A 67 -2.60 4.33 16.22
N THR A 68 -2.87 4.50 14.92
CA THR A 68 -4.20 4.28 14.33
C THR A 68 -4.23 2.93 13.62
N PHE A 69 -5.20 2.10 13.93
CA PHE A 69 -5.41 0.80 13.28
C PHE A 69 -6.63 0.83 12.36
N PHE A 70 -6.52 0.17 11.21
CA PHE A 70 -7.62 -0.15 10.31
C PHE A 70 -7.65 -1.67 10.11
N LYS A 71 -8.73 -2.31 10.57
CA LYS A 71 -8.86 -3.77 10.55
C LYS A 71 -10.01 -4.20 9.66
N ALA A 72 -9.71 -4.91 8.59
CA ALA A 72 -10.69 -5.62 7.78
C ALA A 72 -10.47 -7.12 8.00
N ASP A 73 -11.44 -7.80 8.61
CA ASP A 73 -11.38 -9.25 8.83
C ASP A 73 -12.26 -9.97 7.81
N CYS A 74 -11.83 -11.16 7.38
CA CYS A 74 -12.73 -12.08 6.69
C CYS A 74 -13.92 -12.42 7.62
N THR A 75 -15.15 -12.32 7.14
CA THR A 75 -16.32 -12.78 7.89
C THR A 75 -16.69 -14.18 7.45
N GLN A 76 -16.26 -15.19 8.21
CA GLN A 76 -16.72 -16.58 8.12
C GLN A 76 -16.58 -17.28 6.75
N GLU A 77 -15.41 -17.20 6.12
CA GLU A 77 -15.08 -18.07 4.99
C GLU A 77 -14.15 -19.24 5.41
N LYS A 78 -14.26 -20.37 4.71
CA LYS A 78 -13.33 -21.52 4.91
C LYS A 78 -11.88 -21.13 4.58
N GLU A 79 -11.70 -20.15 3.71
CA GLU A 79 -10.43 -19.56 3.34
C GLU A 79 -10.45 -18.08 3.75
N CYS A 80 -9.53 -17.66 4.62
CA CYS A 80 -9.60 -16.33 5.22
C CYS A 80 -8.52 -15.42 4.66
N PHE A 81 -8.89 -14.16 4.43
CA PHE A 81 -7.99 -13.03 4.23
C PHE A 81 -8.37 -11.89 5.18
N SER A 82 -7.43 -11.47 6.02
CA SER A 82 -7.59 -10.29 6.87
C SER A 82 -6.48 -9.28 6.57
N LEU A 83 -6.85 -8.01 6.54
CA LEU A 83 -5.95 -6.88 6.38
C LEU A 83 -5.92 -6.06 7.66
N LEU A 84 -4.73 -5.90 8.24
CA LEU A 84 -4.51 -4.99 9.36
C LEU A 84 -3.48 -3.93 8.97
N ILE A 85 -3.93 -2.69 8.88
CA ILE A 85 -3.09 -1.52 8.64
C ILE A 85 -2.90 -0.79 9.97
N ALA A 86 -1.66 -0.49 10.33
CA ALA A 86 -1.31 0.30 11.51
C ALA A 86 -0.46 1.50 11.08
N VAL A 87 -0.92 2.70 11.40
CA VAL A 87 -0.19 3.95 11.17
C VAL A 87 0.34 4.45 12.51
N SER A 88 1.65 4.40 12.70
CA SER A 88 2.34 4.93 13.88
C SER A 88 3.03 6.25 13.54
N ILE A 89 2.96 7.23 14.44
CA ILE A 89 3.61 8.53 14.27
C ILE A 89 4.65 8.67 15.36
N ILE A 90 5.91 8.51 15.01
CA ILE A 90 7.00 8.32 15.96
C ILE A 90 7.92 9.54 15.90
N PRO A 91 7.98 10.37 16.95
CA PRO A 91 8.93 11.49 17.04
C PRO A 91 10.38 11.01 17.01
N GLU A 92 11.24 11.78 16.34
CA GLU A 92 12.69 11.53 16.26
C GLU A 92 13.35 11.50 17.65
N SER A 93 12.77 12.21 18.63
CA SER A 93 13.21 12.21 20.03
C SER A 93 13.00 10.87 20.75
N ILE A 94 12.13 10.00 20.24
CA ILE A 94 11.91 8.66 20.76
C ILE A 94 12.88 7.70 20.07
N LYS A 95 12.86 7.66 18.73
CA LYS A 95 13.72 6.83 17.90
C LYS A 95 13.95 7.50 16.56
N SER A 96 15.19 7.41 16.08
CA SER A 96 15.54 7.92 14.75
C SER A 96 14.93 7.09 13.64
N PHE A 97 14.74 7.70 12.46
CA PHE A 97 14.32 6.97 11.25
C PHE A 97 15.15 5.70 11.01
N ASP A 98 16.47 5.80 11.07
CA ASP A 98 17.38 4.69 10.75
C ASP A 98 17.28 3.58 11.82
N THR A 99 17.12 3.95 13.09
CA THR A 99 16.84 2.99 14.17
C THR A 99 15.52 2.25 13.95
N LEU A 100 14.46 2.97 13.56
CA LEU A 100 13.14 2.38 13.32
C LEU A 100 13.16 1.37 12.16
N VAL A 101 13.88 1.66 11.09
CA VAL A 101 14.06 0.74 9.96
C VAL A 101 14.79 -0.53 10.39
N GLU A 102 15.90 -0.39 11.12
CA GLU A 102 16.71 -1.55 11.50
C GLU A 102 16.06 -2.42 12.57
N GLU A 103 15.40 -1.82 13.56
CA GLU A 103 14.56 -2.58 14.51
C GLU A 103 13.46 -3.33 13.77
N SER A 104 12.86 -2.70 12.77
CA SER A 104 11.82 -3.36 11.98
C SER A 104 12.37 -4.55 11.20
N ARG A 105 13.52 -4.40 10.54
CA ARG A 105 14.20 -5.50 9.84
C ARG A 105 14.48 -6.68 10.77
N ALA A 106 14.85 -6.40 12.03
CA ALA A 106 15.25 -7.41 12.99
C ALA A 106 14.06 -8.13 13.66
N ALA A 107 12.95 -7.42 13.91
CA ALA A 107 11.90 -7.92 14.81
C ALA A 107 10.50 -8.01 14.20
N ASP A 108 10.21 -7.32 13.09
CA ASP A 108 8.83 -7.28 12.57
C ASP A 108 8.47 -8.43 11.63
N PHE A 109 9.44 -9.22 11.18
CA PHE A 109 9.31 -10.21 10.12
C PHE A 109 9.81 -11.58 10.59
N GLY A 110 9.19 -12.66 10.10
CA GLY A 110 9.61 -14.03 10.42
C GLY A 110 10.93 -14.45 9.75
N ASN A 111 11.33 -13.74 8.71
CA ASN A 111 12.62 -13.87 8.02
C ASN A 111 13.09 -12.47 7.58
N PRO A 112 14.39 -12.26 7.32
CA PRO A 112 14.91 -10.98 6.85
C PRO A 112 14.10 -10.44 5.66
N PRO A 113 13.49 -9.24 5.78
CA PRO A 113 12.70 -8.65 4.70
C PRO A 113 13.63 -8.13 3.59
N TYR A 114 13.07 -7.94 2.41
CA TYR A 114 13.74 -7.23 1.32
C TYR A 114 13.18 -5.80 1.18
N GLU A 115 14.00 -4.93 0.61
CA GLU A 115 13.62 -3.55 0.31
C GLU A 115 12.90 -3.49 -1.04
N VAL A 116 11.69 -2.91 -1.07
CA VAL A 116 10.88 -2.83 -2.29
C VAL A 116 11.15 -1.50 -2.99
N ASN A 117 12.40 -1.29 -3.41
CA ASN A 117 12.86 -0.02 -4.00
C ASN A 117 12.02 0.41 -5.21
N LYS A 118 11.56 -0.57 -6.01
CA LYS A 118 10.73 -0.26 -7.18
C LYS A 118 9.41 0.41 -6.81
N TRP A 119 8.81 0.03 -5.68
CA TRP A 119 7.59 0.68 -5.21
C TRP A 119 7.88 2.11 -4.77
N VAL A 120 8.98 2.34 -4.05
CA VAL A 120 9.40 3.69 -3.62
C VAL A 120 9.56 4.63 -4.82
N GLU A 121 10.11 4.14 -5.93
CA GLU A 121 10.24 4.92 -7.17
C GLU A 121 8.88 5.34 -7.76
N LEU A 122 7.89 4.46 -7.67
CA LEU A 122 6.56 4.61 -8.26
C LEU A 122 5.56 5.33 -7.36
N LEU A 123 5.85 5.49 -6.07
CA LEU A 123 4.97 6.23 -5.16
C LEU A 123 4.82 7.69 -5.61
N SER A 124 3.58 8.16 -5.58
CA SER A 124 3.21 9.55 -5.88
C SER A 124 3.72 10.51 -4.80
N PHE A 125 3.75 10.05 -3.55
CA PHE A 125 4.30 10.78 -2.41
C PHE A 125 5.53 10.06 -1.84
N LYS A 126 6.61 10.81 -1.67
CA LYS A 126 7.84 10.37 -1.00
C LYS A 126 8.48 11.53 -0.26
N THR A 127 9.25 11.20 0.76
CA THR A 127 9.99 12.16 1.59
C THR A 127 11.49 12.03 1.31
N GLU A 128 12.32 12.88 1.94
CA GLU A 128 13.78 12.77 1.87
C GLU A 128 14.26 11.36 2.29
N LYS A 129 13.64 10.79 3.32
CA LYS A 129 13.87 9.40 3.73
C LYS A 129 12.58 8.59 3.65
N THR A 130 12.44 7.82 2.57
CA THR A 130 11.35 6.84 2.42
C THR A 130 11.94 5.45 2.21
N LYS A 131 11.41 4.46 2.94
CA LYS A 131 11.81 3.05 2.80
C LYS A 131 10.61 2.14 2.94
N ILE A 132 10.56 1.08 2.14
CA ILE A 132 9.52 0.04 2.21
C ILE A 132 10.21 -1.31 2.37
N LEU A 133 9.87 -2.00 3.45
CA LEU A 133 10.30 -3.37 3.74
C LEU A 133 9.13 -4.32 3.51
N MET A 134 9.37 -5.43 2.83
CA MET A 134 8.37 -6.49 2.64
C MET A 134 8.99 -7.86 2.92
N GLY A 135 8.21 -8.73 3.56
CA GLY A 135 8.65 -10.08 3.86
C GLY A 135 7.58 -10.91 4.56
N PRO A 136 7.89 -12.16 4.91
CA PRO A 136 7.01 -12.98 5.74
C PRO A 136 6.70 -12.29 7.07
N GLY A 137 5.43 -12.24 7.46
CA GLY A 137 5.05 -11.75 8.79
C GLY A 137 5.62 -12.65 9.88
N GLU A 138 5.77 -12.11 11.09
CA GLU A 138 6.26 -12.87 12.27
C GLU A 138 5.37 -14.06 12.62
N ILE A 139 4.05 -13.88 12.52
CA ILE A 139 3.06 -14.89 12.93
C ILE A 139 2.48 -15.62 11.70
N LEU A 140 1.85 -14.88 10.79
CA LEU A 140 1.17 -15.44 9.62
C LEU A 140 1.15 -14.42 8.48
N GLY A 141 1.23 -14.95 7.25
CA GLY A 141 1.05 -14.18 6.03
C GLY A 141 2.25 -13.28 5.69
N THR A 142 1.98 -12.14 5.09
CA THR A 142 3.00 -11.19 4.60
C THR A 142 2.86 -9.86 5.30
N LYS A 143 3.99 -9.23 5.62
CA LYS A 143 4.03 -7.91 6.24
C LYS A 143 4.72 -6.92 5.31
N ILE A 144 4.22 -5.69 5.29
CA ILE A 144 4.80 -4.57 4.57
C ILE A 144 4.92 -3.41 5.56
N ASN A 145 6.12 -2.88 5.76
CA ASN A 145 6.35 -1.69 6.57
C ASN A 145 6.90 -0.57 5.69
N ALA A 146 6.16 0.51 5.54
CA ALA A 146 6.57 1.72 4.85
C ALA A 146 6.88 2.83 5.86
N PHE A 147 8.00 3.51 5.67
CA PHE A 147 8.52 4.56 6.54
C PHE A 147 8.63 5.87 5.75
N TYR A 148 8.16 6.97 6.33
CA TYR A 148 8.20 8.32 5.75
C TYR A 148 8.69 9.30 6.82
N TYR A 149 9.89 9.85 6.64
CA TYR A 149 10.43 10.85 7.56
C TYR A 149 10.01 12.26 7.16
N ILE A 150 9.38 12.98 8.08
CA ILE A 150 8.95 14.37 7.90
C ILE A 150 9.89 15.28 8.66
N LYS A 151 10.75 15.97 7.92
CA LYS A 151 11.80 16.85 8.48
C LYS A 151 11.22 18.05 9.21
N GLU A 152 10.11 18.59 8.72
CA GLU A 152 9.45 19.78 9.28
C GLU A 152 8.89 19.53 10.67
N THR A 153 8.44 18.29 10.94
CA THR A 153 7.88 17.89 12.23
C THR A 153 8.81 17.01 13.06
N ASN A 154 9.96 16.60 12.52
CA ASN A 154 10.87 15.62 13.12
C ASN A 154 10.14 14.34 13.55
N GLU A 155 9.33 13.78 12.64
CA GLU A 155 8.53 12.60 12.90
C GLU A 155 8.67 11.59 11.76
N THR A 156 8.73 10.31 12.13
CA THR A 156 8.60 9.20 11.18
C THR A 156 7.18 8.66 11.23
N TYR A 157 6.50 8.69 10.09
CA TYR A 157 5.28 7.94 9.88
C TYR A 157 5.64 6.53 9.45
N ARG A 158 5.21 5.53 10.23
CA ARG A 158 5.34 4.12 9.90
C ARG A 158 3.97 3.54 9.59
N VAL A 159 3.77 3.11 8.35
CA VAL A 159 2.56 2.40 7.90
C VAL A 159 2.91 0.92 7.79
N SER A 160 2.31 0.10 8.66
CA SER A 160 2.51 -1.35 8.70
C SER A 160 1.25 -2.04 8.20
N MET A 161 1.35 -2.83 7.14
CA MET A 161 0.25 -3.64 6.61
C MET A 161 0.55 -5.12 6.87
N ASN A 162 -0.33 -5.80 7.59
CA ASN A 162 -0.28 -7.25 7.77
C ASN A 162 -1.37 -7.87 6.90
N LEU A 163 -0.92 -8.64 5.91
CA LEU A 163 -1.74 -9.42 4.99
C LEU A 163 -1.83 -10.84 5.56
N ILE A 164 -2.89 -11.12 6.30
CA ILE A 164 -3.05 -12.36 7.08
C ILE A 164 -3.93 -13.30 6.27
N TYR A 165 -3.46 -14.51 5.96
CA TYR A 165 -4.22 -15.43 5.12
C TYR A 165 -3.97 -16.92 5.39
N HIS A 166 -4.99 -17.72 5.10
CA HIS A 166 -4.95 -19.19 5.14
C HIS A 166 -6.08 -19.79 4.29
N PRO A 167 -5.87 -20.79 3.39
CA PRO A 167 -4.61 -21.36 2.87
C PRO A 167 -4.02 -20.51 1.71
N LYS A 168 -2.92 -20.96 1.08
CA LYS A 168 -2.17 -20.20 0.05
C LYS A 168 -3.08 -19.71 -1.09
N PHE A 169 -2.84 -18.48 -1.54
CA PHE A 169 -3.46 -17.91 -2.73
C PHE A 169 -2.80 -18.43 -4.02
N PRO A 170 -3.57 -18.56 -5.11
CA PRO A 170 -3.01 -18.60 -6.46
C PRO A 170 -2.10 -17.39 -6.72
N GLU A 171 -1.14 -17.55 -7.63
CA GLU A 171 -0.18 -16.48 -7.95
C GLU A 171 -0.87 -15.21 -8.47
N GLU A 172 -1.95 -15.37 -9.23
CA GLU A 172 -2.75 -14.28 -9.78
C GLU A 172 -3.43 -13.45 -8.67
N GLU A 173 -4.14 -14.12 -7.74
CA GLU A 173 -4.72 -13.44 -6.57
C GLU A 173 -3.65 -12.75 -5.72
N TRP A 174 -2.46 -13.36 -5.61
CA TRP A 174 -1.36 -12.75 -4.88
C TRP A 174 -0.84 -11.46 -5.54
N LYS A 175 -0.76 -11.43 -6.88
CA LYS A 175 -0.39 -10.21 -7.63
C LYS A 175 -1.38 -9.10 -7.37
N ASP A 176 -2.67 -9.41 -7.37
CA ASP A 176 -3.72 -8.42 -7.12
C ASP A 176 -3.70 -7.91 -5.67
N ILE A 177 -3.53 -8.80 -4.67
CA ILE A 177 -3.38 -8.40 -3.25
C ILE A 177 -2.19 -7.45 -3.08
N LEU A 178 -1.06 -7.74 -3.74
CA LEU A 178 0.11 -6.86 -3.72
C LEU A 178 -0.14 -5.54 -4.46
N MET A 179 -0.88 -5.55 -5.56
CA MET A 179 -1.29 -4.34 -6.28
C MET A 179 -2.14 -3.43 -5.39
N HIS A 180 -3.17 -3.98 -4.73
CA HIS A 180 -4.00 -3.22 -3.79
C HIS A 180 -3.20 -2.69 -2.60
N SER A 181 -2.26 -3.47 -2.09
CA SER A 181 -1.33 -3.03 -1.04
C SER A 181 -0.48 -1.84 -1.51
N PHE A 182 0.03 -1.89 -2.75
CA PHE A 182 0.74 -0.77 -3.36
C PHE A 182 -0.17 0.46 -3.54
N LEU A 183 -1.40 0.29 -4.02
CA LEU A 183 -2.36 1.38 -4.21
C LEU A 183 -2.69 2.09 -2.90
N ILE A 184 -2.85 1.36 -1.79
CA ILE A 184 -3.02 1.93 -0.45
C ILE A 184 -1.81 2.79 -0.09
N LEU A 185 -0.58 2.29 -0.28
CA LEU A 185 0.64 3.10 -0.01
C LEU A 185 0.76 4.30 -0.97
N ASN A 186 0.38 4.14 -2.23
CA ASN A 186 0.44 5.19 -3.24
C ASN A 186 -0.58 6.31 -3.00
N SER A 187 -1.67 6.00 -2.28
CA SER A 187 -2.67 6.99 -1.86
C SER A 187 -2.21 7.91 -0.73
N ILE A 188 -1.07 7.59 -0.08
CA ILE A 188 -0.58 8.35 1.07
C ILE A 188 -0.18 9.75 0.63
N HIS A 189 -0.62 10.74 1.40
CA HIS A 189 -0.14 12.12 1.31
C HIS A 189 0.01 12.68 2.73
N ILE A 190 1.13 13.34 3.05
CA ILE A 190 1.35 13.92 4.38
C ILE A 190 1.53 15.42 4.25
N GLU A 191 0.59 16.18 4.81
CA GLU A 191 0.58 17.63 4.80
C GLU A 191 1.65 18.20 5.74
N THR A 192 2.68 18.85 5.20
CA THR A 192 3.65 19.61 5.99
C THR A 192 3.21 21.06 6.08
N LYS A 193 2.79 21.54 7.27
CA LYS A 193 2.56 22.98 7.45
C LYS A 193 3.89 23.71 7.43
N ILE A 194 4.18 24.43 6.35
CA ILE A 194 5.21 25.46 6.34
C ILE A 194 4.70 26.56 7.27
N LYS A 195 5.25 26.66 8.48
CA LYS A 195 5.12 27.91 9.25
C LYS A 195 5.91 28.96 8.49
N MET A 196 5.23 29.75 7.65
CA MET A 196 5.80 31.01 7.19
C MET A 196 6.03 31.84 8.44
N LYS A 197 7.31 32.06 8.80
CA LYS A 197 7.66 33.15 9.71
C LYS A 197 7.23 34.43 9.01
N GLU A 198 6.24 35.11 9.55
CA GLU A 198 6.08 36.54 9.30
C GLU A 198 7.40 37.20 9.69
N ALA A 199 8.01 37.89 8.72
CA ALA A 199 9.17 38.71 8.96
C ALA A 199 8.68 39.96 9.70
N ASP A 200 9.12 40.13 10.94
CA ASP A 200 9.08 41.40 11.66
C ASP A 200 10.00 42.43 10.99
#